data_AF-A0A0F9JQC8-F1
#
_entry.id   AF-A0A0F9JQC8-F1
#
_cell.length_a   1.000
_cell.length_b   1.000
_cell.length_c   1.000
_cell.angle_alpha   90.00
_cell.angle_beta   90.00
_cell.angle_gamma   90.00
#
_symmetry.space_group_name_H-M   'P 1'
#
loop_
_entity.id
_entity.type
_entity.pdbx_description
1 polymer ?
#
loop_
_entity_poly.entity_id
_entity_poly.type
_entity_poly.pdbx_seq_one_letter_code
_entity_poly.pdbx_strand_id
1 'polypeptide(L)'
;MPYIDPETRKEIDLLLEPLLKSGFLYVLGNVNYIISRVIHGFISEHNVCYSILNSAIGVLECAKLELYRIICTPYEDKKRAINGTISRLDEESGG
;
A
#
# COMPACT_ATOMS: atom_id res chain seq x y z
N MET A 1 -8.06 4.22 0.25
CA MET A 1 -7.98 5.34 -0.72
C MET A 1 -9.24 6.19 -0.62
N PRO A 2 -9.13 7.51 -0.43
CA PRO A 2 -10.28 8.38 -0.11
C PRO A 2 -11.32 8.49 -1.23
N TYR A 3 -10.96 8.09 -2.45
CA TYR A 3 -11.77 8.26 -3.67
C TYR A 3 -12.62 7.05 -4.07
N ILE A 4 -12.53 5.92 -3.35
CA ILE A 4 -13.46 4.79 -3.55
C ILE A 4 -14.65 5.01 -2.61
N ASP A 5 -15.88 4.94 -3.11
CA ASP A 5 -17.07 5.13 -2.29
C ASP A 5 -17.28 3.96 -1.29
N PRO A 6 -18.02 4.18 -0.19
CA PRO A 6 -18.19 3.16 0.85
C PRO A 6 -18.85 1.86 0.39
N GLU A 7 -19.75 1.88 -0.58
CA GLU A 7 -20.43 0.67 -1.05
C GLU A 7 -19.49 -0.18 -1.90
N THR A 8 -18.75 0.44 -2.83
CA THR A 8 -17.70 -0.26 -3.59
C THR A 8 -16.63 -0.86 -2.67
N ARG A 9 -16.26 -0.18 -1.57
CA ARG A 9 -15.33 -0.75 -0.58
C ARG A 9 -15.90 -2.02 0.05
N LYS A 10 -17.17 -2.03 0.47
CA LYS A 10 -17.80 -3.21 1.05
C LYS A 10 -17.79 -4.39 0.08
N GLU A 11 -18.09 -4.15 -1.20
CA GLU A 11 -18.07 -5.20 -2.22
C GLU A 11 -16.67 -5.81 -2.38
N ILE A 12 -15.63 -4.95 -2.44
CA ILE A 12 -14.24 -5.40 -2.49
C ILE A 12 -13.85 -6.15 -1.20
N ASP A 13 -14.22 -5.62 -0.04
CA ASP A 13 -13.89 -6.20 1.26
C ASP A 13 -14.50 -7.59 1.42
N LEU A 14 -15.72 -7.85 0.91
CA LEU A 14 -16.31 -9.19 0.90
C LEU A 14 -15.43 -10.23 0.18
N LEU A 15 -14.70 -9.82 -0.86
CA LEU A 15 -13.77 -10.67 -1.59
C LEU A 15 -12.41 -10.80 -0.88
N LEU A 16 -11.96 -9.74 -0.19
CA LEU A 16 -10.67 -9.70 0.49
C LEU A 16 -10.70 -10.37 1.87
N GLU A 17 -11.82 -10.32 2.58
CA GLU A 17 -11.97 -10.85 3.95
C GLU A 17 -11.49 -12.32 4.10
N PRO A 18 -11.86 -13.25 3.20
CA PRO A 18 -11.33 -14.62 3.25
C PRO A 18 -9.81 -14.67 3.09
N LEU A 19 -9.24 -13.84 2.21
CA LEU A 19 -7.79 -13.77 1.99
C LEU A 19 -7.08 -13.21 3.22
N LEU A 20 -7.59 -12.14 3.83
CA LEU A 20 -7.05 -11.55 5.04
C LEU A 20 -7.02 -12.56 6.21
N LYS A 21 -8.02 -13.44 6.28
CA LYS A 21 -8.15 -14.49 7.32
C LYS A 21 -7.47 -15.82 6.99
N SER A 22 -6.92 -15.97 5.79
CA SER A 22 -6.36 -17.24 5.29
C SER A 22 -5.01 -17.63 5.90
N GLY A 23 -4.32 -16.70 6.57
CA GLY A 23 -2.95 -16.90 7.05
C GLY A 23 -1.87 -16.79 5.95
N PHE A 24 -2.23 -16.59 4.69
CA PHE A 24 -1.23 -16.43 3.62
C PHE A 24 -0.37 -15.18 3.79
N LEU A 25 -0.85 -14.16 4.52
CA LEU A 25 -0.14 -12.91 4.72
C LEU A 25 1.06 -12.99 5.69
N TYR A 26 1.24 -14.11 6.40
CA TYR A 26 2.41 -14.32 7.28
C TYR A 26 3.72 -14.52 6.52
N VAL A 27 3.65 -14.92 5.24
CA VAL A 27 4.83 -15.21 4.43
C VAL A 27 5.03 -14.10 3.40
N LEU A 28 6.16 -13.40 3.47
CA LEU A 28 6.46 -12.25 2.59
C LEU A 28 6.34 -12.60 1.10
N GLY A 29 6.78 -13.80 0.70
CA GLY A 29 6.65 -14.28 -0.68
C GLY A 29 5.19 -14.38 -1.15
N ASN A 30 4.28 -14.79 -0.27
CA ASN A 30 2.86 -14.88 -0.61
C ASN A 30 2.25 -13.50 -0.78
N VAL A 31 2.59 -12.54 0.09
CA VAL A 31 2.12 -11.15 -0.03
C VAL A 31 2.57 -10.55 -1.36
N ASN A 32 3.85 -10.73 -1.73
CA ASN A 32 4.37 -10.25 -3.00
C ASN A 32 3.68 -10.93 -4.20
N TYR A 33 3.43 -12.23 -4.12
CA TYR A 33 2.69 -12.97 -5.14
C TYR A 33 1.25 -12.47 -5.30
N ILE A 34 0.54 -12.24 -4.18
CA ILE A 34 -0.83 -11.71 -4.17
C ILE A 34 -0.88 -10.35 -4.86
N ILE A 35 0.00 -9.42 -4.49
CA ILE A 35 0.07 -8.09 -5.11
C ILE A 35 0.33 -8.23 -6.62
N SER A 36 1.29 -9.08 -7.00
CA SER A 36 1.60 -9.33 -8.42
C SER A 36 0.39 -9.87 -9.18
N ARG A 37 -0.35 -10.81 -8.59
CA ARG A 37 -1.57 -11.39 -9.20
C ARG A 37 -2.69 -10.38 -9.36
N VAL A 38 -2.89 -9.49 -8.39
CA VAL A 38 -3.89 -8.40 -8.48
C VAL A 38 -3.54 -7.46 -9.63
N ILE A 39 -2.27 -7.05 -9.74
CA ILE A 39 -1.82 -6.19 -10.84
C ILE A 39 -1.90 -6.88 -12.20
N HIS A 40 -1.54 -8.16 -12.28
CA HIS A 40 -1.71 -8.94 -13.52
C HIS A 40 -3.19 -9.04 -13.92
N GLY A 41 -4.10 -9.18 -12.94
CA GLY A 41 -5.54 -9.12 -13.16
C GLY A 41 -5.94 -7.80 -13.81
N PHE A 42 -5.56 -6.67 -13.21
CA PHE A 42 -5.79 -5.33 -13.79
C PHE A 42 -5.26 -5.21 -15.22
N ILE A 43 -4.03 -5.66 -15.48
CA ILE A 43 -3.45 -5.60 -16.82
C ILE A 43 -4.24 -6.47 -17.81
N SER A 44 -4.73 -7.64 -17.37
CA SER A 44 -5.45 -8.59 -18.23
C SER A 44 -6.88 -8.15 -18.57
N GLU A 45 -7.50 -7.33 -17.73
CA GLU A 45 -8.79 -6.67 -18.02
C GLU A 45 -8.67 -5.59 -19.11
N HIS A 46 -7.43 -5.27 -19.54
CA HIS A 46 -7.14 -4.26 -20.54
C HIS A 46 -6.28 -4.82 -21.67
N ASN A 47 -6.28 -4.14 -22.82
CA ASN A 47 -5.29 -4.42 -23.86
C ASN A 47 -3.91 -3.91 -23.41
N VAL A 48 -2.91 -4.79 -23.43
CA VAL A 48 -1.55 -4.45 -23.01
C VAL A 48 -0.99 -3.35 -23.91
N CYS A 49 -0.76 -2.19 -23.32
CA CYS A 49 -0.10 -1.06 -23.96
C CYS A 49 0.64 -0.23 -22.90
N TYR A 50 1.49 0.69 -23.37
CA TYR A 50 2.32 1.52 -22.50
C TYR A 50 1.51 2.26 -21.43
N SER A 51 0.34 2.81 -21.79
CA SER A 51 -0.51 3.57 -20.86
C SER A 51 -1.01 2.70 -19.69
N ILE A 52 -1.41 1.45 -19.96
CA ILE A 52 -1.87 0.51 -18.93
C ILE A 52 -0.71 0.08 -18.03
N LEU A 53 0.46 -0.23 -18.62
CA LEU A 53 1.64 -0.59 -17.83
C LEU A 53 2.10 0.57 -16.93
N ASN A 54 2.14 1.79 -17.47
CA ASN A 54 2.46 2.99 -16.70
C ASN A 54 1.45 3.24 -15.58
N SER A 55 0.16 3.01 -15.84
CA SER A 55 -0.90 3.14 -14.83
C SER A 55 -0.76 2.09 -13.72
N ALA A 56 -0.45 0.83 -14.07
CA ALA A 56 -0.21 -0.24 -13.11
C ALA A 56 0.95 0.09 -12.16
N ILE A 57 2.07 0.59 -12.70
CA ILE A 57 3.20 1.07 -11.91
C ILE A 57 2.79 2.26 -11.03
N GLY A 58 2.04 3.22 -11.59
CA GLY A 58 1.54 4.38 -10.85
C GLY A 58 0.68 3.99 -9.65
N VAL A 59 -0.20 2.99 -9.78
CA VAL A 59 -1.03 2.49 -8.67
C VAL A 59 -0.15 1.89 -7.55
N LEU A 60 0.86 1.10 -7.90
CA LEU A 60 1.79 0.52 -6.91
C LEU A 60 2.58 1.61 -6.17
N GLU A 61 3.05 2.62 -6.89
CA GLU A 61 3.80 3.73 -6.28
C GLU A 61 2.91 4.53 -5.32
N CYS A 62 1.68 4.86 -5.75
CA CYS A 62 0.71 5.54 -4.91
C CYS A 62 0.38 4.72 -3.64
N ALA A 63 0.19 3.40 -3.76
CA ALA A 63 -0.08 2.54 -2.61
C ALA A 63 1.10 2.50 -1.62
N LYS A 64 2.34 2.43 -2.12
CA LYS A 64 3.56 2.48 -1.31
C LYS A 64 3.70 3.82 -0.57
N LEU A 65 3.49 4.93 -1.26
CA LEU A 65 3.57 6.27 -0.66
C LEU A 65 2.50 6.48 0.41
N GLU A 66 1.28 6.01 0.19
CA GLU A 66 0.21 6.08 1.18
C GLU A 66 0.49 5.22 2.41
N LEU A 67 1.02 4.00 2.22
CA LEU A 67 1.48 3.15 3.33
C LEU A 67 2.53 3.88 4.17
N TYR A 68 3.52 4.48 3.51
CA TYR A 68 4.57 5.20 4.21
C TYR A 68 4.01 6.39 5.01
N ARG A 69 3.20 7.22 4.36
CA ARG A 69 2.60 8.43 4.96
C ARG A 69 1.67 8.13 6.13
N ILE A 70 0.80 7.13 6.00
CA ILE A 70 -0.25 6.86 6.99
C ILE A 70 0.20 5.91 8.10
N ILE A 71 1.09 4.96 7.79
CA ILE A 71 1.47 3.90 8.74
C ILE A 71 2.92 4.05 9.20
N CYS A 72 3.88 4.19 8.27
CA CYS A 72 5.30 4.27 8.63
C CYS A 72 5.62 5.56 9.38
N THR A 73 5.18 6.72 8.88
CA THR A 73 5.50 8.02 9.49
C THR A 73 5.05 8.10 10.95
N PRO A 74 3.79 7.79 11.33
CA PRO A 74 3.41 7.84 12.75
C PRO A 74 4.14 6.83 13.63
N TYR A 75 4.55 5.68 13.08
CA TYR A 75 5.38 4.72 13.79
C TYR A 75 6.79 5.25 14.03
N GLU A 76 7.41 5.84 13.00
CA GLU A 76 8.75 6.44 13.08
C GLU A 76 8.77 7.66 14.01
N ASP A 77 7.73 8.50 14.00
CA ASP A 77 7.60 9.64 14.91
C ASP A 77 7.54 9.17 16.37
N LYS A 78 6.78 8.11 16.65
CA LYS A 78 6.76 7.48 17.98
C LYS A 78 8.13 6.95 18.37
N LYS A 79 8.85 6.31 17.45
CA LYS A 79 10.22 5.81 17.72
C LYS A 79 11.21 6.93 17.95
N ARG A 80 11.09 8.04 17.22
CA ARG A 80 11.91 9.24 17.39
C ARG A 80 11.65 9.92 18.73
N ALA A 81 10.39 10.00 19.16
CA ALA A 81 10.05 10.53 20.48
C ALA A 81 10.64 9.70 21.64
N ILE A 82 10.79 8.37 21.45
CA ILE A 82 11.36 7.47 22.46
C ILE A 82 12.90 7.46 22.40
N ASN A 83 13.48 7.42 21.21
CA ASN A 83 14.91 7.16 21.03
C ASN A 83 15.73 8.43 20.73
N GLY A 84 15.08 9.57 20.49
CA GLY A 84 15.70 10.80 20.02
C GLY A 84 15.81 10.89 18.49
N THR A 85 16.16 12.09 18.01
CA THR A 85 16.56 12.37 16.62
C THR A 85 17.95 11.82 16.34
N ILE A 86 18.28 11.51 15.08
CA ILE A 86 19.62 11.03 14.71
C ILE A 86 20.57 12.23 14.63
N SER A 87 20.09 13.33 14.07
CA SER A 87 20.86 14.57 13.97
C SER A 87 19.96 15.80 13.96
N ARG A 88 20.57 16.99 14.00
CA ARG A 88 19.87 18.28 13.85
C ARG A 88 19.04 18.39 12.58
N LEU A 89 19.39 17.65 11.52
CA LEU A 89 18.61 17.65 10.27
C LEU A 89 17.19 17.07 10.47
N ASP A 90 16.98 16.25 11.49
CA ASP A 90 15.67 15.66 11.78
C ASP A 90 14.80 16.56 12.67
N GLU A 91 15.37 17.62 13.27
CA GLU A 91 14.69 18.57 14.16
C GLU A 91 13.85 19.59 13.38
N GLU A 92 14.25 19.92 12.15
CA GLU A 92 13.58 20.96 11.33
C GLU A 92 12.33 20.48 10.59
N SER A 93 12.08 19.16 10.57
CA SER A 93 10.95 18.58 9.79
C SER A 93 9.60 18.61 10.53
N GLY A 94 9.54 19.20 11.73
CA GLY A 94 8.39 19.14 12.64
C GLY A 94 7.58 20.44 12.80
N GLY A 95 7.77 21.43 11.92
CA GLY A 95 7.07 22.73 11.96
C GLY A 95 5.97 22.85 10.90
#